data_AF-A0A4Q4V770-F1
#
_entry.id   AF-A0A4Q4V770-F1
#
_cell.length_a   1.000
_cell.length_b   1.000
_cell.length_c   1.000
_cell.angle_alpha   90.00
_cell.angle_beta   90.00
_cell.angle_gamma   90.00
#
_symmetry.space_group_name_H-M   'P 1'
#
loop_
_entity.id
_entity.type
_entity.pdbx_description
1 polymer ?
#
loop_
_entity_poly.entity_id
_entity_poly.type
_entity_poly.pdbx_seq_one_letter_code
_entity_poly.pdbx_strand_id
1 'polypeptide(L)'
;MPDKRPRRKSGLGPVEIGFFLYILMVVLDIGMLIVAVMAYKGAQSSDDRKVIKETFITFPTAGHHIQRTEIALASLGIIAHPFLMTRYAMRDSLSGAGMKVFLLKWPLPWHVVNLAAWAVLAAFQAPYVPLLGRDLLPECVYYGSELSQCGCVTASWIFAMLYGVFHLTFALLVLETLGRLRRDAREEEDRAGNRAAHKAAEEKRKQESRLAKAV
;
A
#
# COMPACT_ATOMS: atom_id res chain seq x y z
N MET A 1 2.96 -27.27 -38.01
CA MET A 1 2.11 -26.83 -36.88
C MET A 1 2.46 -25.38 -36.55
N PRO A 2 1.51 -24.45 -36.51
CA PRO A 2 1.83 -23.05 -36.25
C PRO A 2 2.17 -22.86 -34.76
N ASP A 3 3.33 -22.25 -34.54
CA ASP A 3 3.90 -21.84 -33.26
C ASP A 3 2.96 -20.81 -32.59
N LYS A 4 2.17 -21.27 -31.61
CA LYS A 4 1.32 -20.40 -30.78
C LYS A 4 2.19 -19.68 -29.74
N ARG A 5 2.95 -18.68 -30.18
CA ARG A 5 3.48 -17.69 -29.22
C ARG A 5 2.31 -16.88 -28.68
N PRO A 6 2.14 -16.76 -27.36
CA PRO A 6 1.14 -15.87 -26.82
C PRO A 6 1.54 -14.43 -27.18
N ARG A 7 0.70 -13.76 -27.98
CA ARG A 7 0.73 -12.30 -28.17
C ARG A 7 0.74 -11.66 -26.78
N ARG A 8 1.87 -11.08 -26.37
CA ARG A 8 1.95 -10.26 -25.15
C ARG A 8 1.14 -8.99 -25.44
N LYS A 9 -0.02 -8.86 -24.79
CA LYS A 9 -0.83 -7.63 -24.80
C LYS A 9 0.05 -6.48 -24.31
N SER A 10 0.04 -5.37 -25.04
CA SER A 10 0.74 -4.11 -24.75
C SER A 10 0.09 -3.34 -23.60
N GLY A 11 -0.07 -3.99 -22.44
CA GLY A 11 -0.55 -3.38 -21.21
C GLY A 11 0.47 -3.60 -20.11
N LEU A 12 0.58 -2.62 -19.20
CA LEU A 12 1.44 -2.72 -18.03
C LEU A 12 1.12 -4.03 -17.28
N GLY A 13 2.12 -4.88 -17.10
CA GLY A 13 1.95 -6.12 -16.33
C GLY A 13 1.66 -5.80 -14.85
N PRO A 14 1.06 -6.74 -14.07
CA PRO A 14 0.82 -6.57 -12.62
C PRO A 14 2.08 -6.14 -11.84
N VAL A 15 3.23 -6.57 -12.34
CA VAL A 15 4.58 -6.25 -11.90
C VAL A 15 4.90 -4.76 -12.00
N GLU A 16 4.71 -4.21 -13.19
CA GLU A 16 5.01 -2.82 -13.49
C GLU A 16 4.04 -1.93 -12.71
N ILE A 17 2.77 -2.32 -12.64
CA ILE A 17 1.75 -1.65 -11.81
C ILE A 17 2.21 -1.60 -10.35
N GLY A 18 2.62 -2.72 -9.75
CA GLY A 18 3.08 -2.74 -8.37
C GLY A 18 4.31 -1.85 -8.12
N PHE A 19 5.26 -1.82 -9.06
CA PHE A 19 6.44 -0.96 -8.98
C PHE A 19 6.08 0.54 -9.06
N PHE A 20 5.25 0.94 -10.03
CA PHE A 20 4.78 2.33 -10.15
C PHE A 20 3.98 2.77 -8.94
N LEU A 21 3.16 1.89 -8.37
CA LEU A 21 2.42 2.19 -7.15
C LEU A 21 3.36 2.43 -5.97
N TYR A 22 4.46 1.68 -5.83
CA TYR A 22 5.44 1.95 -4.77
C TYR A 22 6.18 3.28 -4.98
N ILE A 23 6.52 3.65 -6.22
CA ILE A 23 7.08 4.98 -6.51
C ILE A 23 6.09 6.07 -6.10
N LEU A 24 4.82 5.91 -6.46
CA LEU A 24 3.78 6.86 -6.09
C LEU A 24 3.64 6.99 -4.56
N MET A 25 3.69 5.87 -3.83
CA MET A 25 3.69 5.88 -2.36
C MET A 25 4.87 6.69 -1.79
N VAL A 26 6.08 6.50 -2.32
CA VAL A 26 7.27 7.26 -1.86
C VAL A 26 7.12 8.76 -2.13
N VAL A 27 6.59 9.14 -3.30
CA VAL A 27 6.31 10.54 -3.61
C VAL A 27 5.28 11.11 -2.65
N LEU A 28 4.24 10.34 -2.36
CA LEU A 28 3.26 10.70 -1.34
C LEU A 28 3.91 10.81 0.05
N ASP A 29 4.86 9.95 0.43
CA ASP A 29 5.55 9.99 1.74
C ASP A 29 6.35 11.27 1.90
N ILE A 30 7.05 11.67 0.86
CA ILE A 30 7.78 12.93 0.81
C ILE A 30 6.80 14.11 0.90
N GLY A 31 5.73 14.10 0.10
CA GLY A 31 4.72 15.17 0.11
C GLY A 31 4.05 15.31 1.48
N MET A 32 3.66 14.18 2.08
CA MET A 32 3.07 14.10 3.41
C MET A 32 4.03 14.63 4.48
N LEU A 33 5.30 14.21 4.43
CA LEU A 33 6.32 14.67 5.37
C LEU A 33 6.50 16.18 5.29
N ILE A 34 6.60 16.74 4.09
CA ILE A 34 6.76 18.18 3.88
C ILE A 34 5.55 18.92 4.46
N VAL A 35 4.33 18.51 4.10
CA VAL A 35 3.10 19.16 4.55
C VAL A 35 2.93 19.05 6.06
N ALA A 36 3.20 17.89 6.66
CA ALA A 36 3.10 17.70 8.11
C ALA A 36 4.17 18.50 8.87
N VAL A 37 5.41 18.57 8.37
CA VAL A 37 6.45 19.43 8.96
C VAL A 37 6.06 20.90 8.87
N MET A 38 5.54 21.34 7.73
CA MET A 38 5.03 22.70 7.55
C MET A 38 3.86 23.02 8.48
N ALA A 39 2.91 22.09 8.62
CA ALA A 39 1.79 22.20 9.56
C ALA A 39 2.28 22.28 11.01
N TYR A 40 3.33 21.53 11.38
CA TYR A 40 3.81 21.45 12.75
C TYR A 40 4.77 22.57 13.15
N LYS A 41 5.71 22.95 12.27
CA LYS A 41 6.77 23.93 12.54
C LYS A 41 6.42 25.34 12.08
N GLY A 42 5.42 25.49 11.23
CA GLY A 42 4.97 26.79 10.73
C GLY A 42 5.39 27.07 9.30
N ALA A 43 4.51 26.74 8.35
CA ALA A 43 4.58 27.31 7.01
C ALA A 43 4.31 28.81 7.08
N GLN A 44 5.18 29.57 6.42
CA GLN A 44 5.00 31.00 6.18
C GLN A 44 5.08 31.25 4.68
N SER A 45 4.12 32.01 4.15
CA SER A 45 4.10 32.45 2.77
C SER A 45 4.48 33.93 2.65
N SER A 46 4.96 34.35 1.47
CA SER A 46 5.08 35.77 1.13
C SER A 46 3.73 36.49 1.20
N ASP A 47 2.66 35.74 0.93
CA ASP A 47 1.28 36.21 0.86
C ASP A 47 0.64 36.34 2.25
N ASP A 48 1.26 35.76 3.29
CA ASP A 48 0.80 35.96 4.66
C ASP A 48 0.94 37.46 5.01
N ARG A 49 -0.12 38.04 5.57
CA ARG A 49 -0.09 39.46 5.97
C ARG A 49 1.07 39.71 6.92
N LYS A 50 1.71 40.89 6.83
CA LYS A 50 2.83 41.27 7.70
C LYS A 50 2.54 41.12 9.20
N VAL A 51 1.29 41.31 9.62
CA VAL A 51 0.86 41.15 11.03
C VAL A 51 0.76 39.68 11.48
N ILE A 52 0.61 38.76 10.52
CA ILE A 52 0.47 37.31 10.73
C ILE A 52 1.83 36.62 10.59
N LYS A 53 2.81 37.26 9.94
CA LYS A 53 4.20 36.79 9.96
C LYS A 53 4.64 36.69 11.42
N GLU A 54 5.23 35.55 11.78
CA GLU A 54 5.59 35.16 13.16
C GLU A 54 4.44 34.69 14.05
N THR A 55 3.21 34.59 13.53
CA THR A 55 2.13 33.85 14.19
C THR A 55 2.19 32.38 13.82
N PHE A 56 2.06 31.51 14.83
CA PHE A 56 2.08 30.06 14.66
C PHE A 56 0.88 29.43 15.39
N ILE A 57 0.41 28.31 14.88
CA ILE A 57 -0.59 27.48 15.55
C ILE A 57 -0.02 26.96 16.86
N THR A 58 -0.73 27.22 17.96
CA THR A 58 -0.45 26.65 19.28
C THR A 58 -1.20 25.34 19.44
N PHE A 59 -0.56 24.23 19.07
CA PHE A 59 -1.18 22.92 19.27
C PHE A 59 -1.33 22.60 20.75
N PRO A 60 -2.47 22.04 21.20
CA PRO A 60 -2.53 21.41 22.51
C PRO A 60 -1.67 20.14 22.54
N THR A 61 -1.39 19.60 23.73
CA THR A 61 -0.52 18.42 23.92
C THR A 61 -0.89 17.25 23.01
N ALA A 62 -2.19 16.93 22.90
CA ALA A 62 -2.66 15.87 22.01
C ALA A 62 -2.37 16.19 20.53
N GLY A 63 -2.60 17.43 20.10
CA GLY A 63 -2.25 17.91 18.76
C GLY A 63 -0.76 17.77 18.45
N HIS A 64 0.12 18.09 19.41
CA HIS A 64 1.57 17.87 19.24
C HIS A 64 1.93 16.40 19.03
N HIS A 65 1.30 15.48 19.76
CA HIS A 65 1.56 14.04 19.58
C HIS A 65 1.08 13.55 18.21
N ILE A 66 -0.11 13.97 17.78
CA ILE A 66 -0.67 13.60 16.47
C ILE A 66 0.27 14.05 15.35
N GLN A 67 0.66 15.33 15.34
CA GLN A 67 1.53 15.90 14.30
C GLN A 67 2.92 15.23 14.28
N ARG A 68 3.50 14.91 15.45
CA ARG A 68 4.79 14.19 15.51
C ARG A 68 4.67 12.76 14.99
N THR A 69 3.58 12.06 15.32
CA THR A 69 3.33 10.70 14.84
C THR A 69 3.10 10.69 13.34
N GLU A 70 2.41 11.68 12.80
CA GLU A 70 2.19 11.88 11.36
C GLU A 70 3.53 12.04 10.61
N ILE A 71 4.41 12.91 11.10
CA ILE A 71 5.78 13.09 10.59
C ILE A 71 6.58 11.79 10.68
N ALA A 72 6.50 11.08 11.80
CA ALA A 72 7.23 9.84 12.02
C ALA A 72 6.76 8.71 11.08
N LEU A 73 5.45 8.59 10.86
CA LEU A 73 4.90 7.58 9.95
C LEU A 73 5.24 7.87 8.49
N ALA A 74 5.14 9.13 8.04
CA ALA A 74 5.59 9.51 6.71
C ALA A 74 7.09 9.21 6.53
N SER A 75 7.93 9.56 7.51
CA SER A 75 9.36 9.24 7.50
C SER A 75 9.63 7.74 7.42
N LEU A 76 8.85 6.93 8.16
CA LEU A 76 8.96 5.47 8.10
C LEU A 76 8.56 4.94 6.72
N GLY A 77 7.54 5.51 6.08
CA GLY A 77 7.13 5.22 4.71
C GLY A 77 8.25 5.43 3.69
N ILE A 78 8.94 6.58 3.76
CA ILE A 78 10.10 6.91 2.89
C ILE A 78 11.18 5.82 2.96
N ILE A 79 11.35 5.17 4.11
CA ILE A 79 12.35 4.10 4.30
C ILE A 79 11.79 2.73 3.88
N ALA A 80 10.57 2.40 4.32
CA ALA A 80 9.99 1.08 4.16
C ALA A 80 9.50 0.81 2.73
N HIS A 81 8.91 1.78 2.04
CA HIS A 81 8.38 1.58 0.70
C HIS A 81 9.48 1.27 -0.34
N PRO A 82 10.64 1.95 -0.37
CA PRO A 82 11.75 1.56 -1.26
C PRO A 82 12.30 0.17 -0.95
N PHE A 83 12.34 -0.23 0.33
CA PHE A 83 12.75 -1.57 0.71
C PHE A 83 11.77 -2.62 0.17
N LEU A 84 10.45 -2.42 0.35
CA LEU A 84 9.42 -3.31 -0.18
C LEU A 84 9.42 -3.34 -1.71
N MET A 85 9.62 -2.18 -2.36
CA MET A 85 9.75 -2.06 -3.80
C MET A 85 10.93 -2.88 -4.34
N THR A 86 12.10 -2.75 -3.72
CA THR A 86 13.31 -3.50 -4.10
C THR A 86 13.08 -5.00 -3.94
N ARG A 87 12.52 -5.42 -2.81
CA ARG A 87 12.18 -6.84 -2.57
C ARG A 87 11.15 -7.36 -3.56
N TYR A 88 10.17 -6.55 -3.92
CA TYR A 88 9.17 -6.89 -4.94
C TYR A 88 9.77 -6.96 -6.35
N ALA A 89 10.75 -6.11 -6.69
CA ALA A 89 11.46 -6.17 -7.97
C ALA A 89 12.31 -7.44 -8.10
N MET A 90 12.90 -7.93 -7.00
CA MET A 90 13.71 -9.15 -6.97
C MET A 90 12.88 -10.46 -6.94
N ARG A 91 11.55 -10.36 -7.04
CA ARG A 91 10.64 -11.49 -6.82
C ARG A 91 10.70 -12.57 -7.89
N ASP A 92 11.24 -12.29 -9.08
CA ASP A 92 11.29 -13.24 -10.20
C ASP A 92 12.15 -14.48 -9.87
N SER A 93 12.94 -14.42 -8.79
CA SER A 93 13.66 -15.55 -8.19
C SER A 93 12.80 -16.46 -7.30
N LEU A 94 11.56 -16.08 -6.98
CA LEU A 94 10.71 -16.80 -6.04
C LEU A 94 9.76 -17.78 -6.74
N SER A 95 9.69 -19.00 -6.22
CA SER A 95 8.61 -19.93 -6.55
C SER A 95 7.25 -19.38 -6.10
N GLY A 96 6.13 -19.95 -6.58
CA GLY A 96 4.79 -19.55 -6.15
C GLY A 96 4.59 -19.63 -4.62
N ALA A 97 5.18 -20.63 -3.97
CA ALA A 97 5.22 -20.74 -2.51
C ALA A 97 6.07 -19.64 -1.85
N GLY A 98 7.24 -19.33 -2.43
CA GLY A 98 8.09 -18.22 -1.98
C GLY A 98 7.40 -16.86 -2.08
N MET A 99 6.67 -16.62 -3.18
CA MET A 99 5.86 -15.42 -3.37
C MET A 99 4.78 -15.28 -2.31
N LYS A 100 4.05 -16.37 -2.02
CA LYS A 100 3.01 -16.38 -0.99
C LYS A 100 3.56 -16.01 0.38
N VAL A 101 4.70 -16.59 0.77
CA VAL A 101 5.37 -16.29 2.04
C VAL A 101 5.83 -14.84 2.08
N PHE A 102 6.41 -14.34 0.98
CA PHE A 102 6.83 -12.94 0.87
C PHE A 102 5.64 -11.98 1.08
N LEU A 103 4.54 -12.19 0.36
CA LEU A 103 3.34 -11.36 0.42
C LEU A 103 2.70 -11.34 1.82
N LEU A 104 2.65 -12.50 2.49
CA LEU A 104 2.08 -12.63 3.84
C LEU A 104 2.98 -12.06 4.94
N LYS A 105 4.31 -12.06 4.74
CA LYS A 105 5.26 -11.58 5.75
C LYS A 105 5.54 -10.09 5.65
N TRP A 106 5.59 -9.52 4.45
CA TRP A 106 6.07 -8.15 4.26
C TRP A 106 4.98 -7.19 3.80
N PRO A 107 4.47 -7.24 2.56
CA PRO A 107 3.54 -6.21 2.08
C PRO A 107 2.22 -6.23 2.84
N LEU A 108 1.60 -7.40 3.06
CA LEU A 108 0.28 -7.45 3.68
C LEU A 108 0.29 -6.88 5.12
N PRO A 109 1.16 -7.32 6.04
CA PRO A 109 1.21 -6.75 7.38
C PRO A 109 1.55 -5.26 7.35
N TRP A 110 2.51 -4.84 6.51
CA TRP A 110 2.88 -3.44 6.38
C TRP A 110 1.70 -2.54 5.99
N HIS A 111 0.98 -2.89 4.92
CA HIS A 111 -0.12 -2.06 4.44
C HIS A 111 -1.32 -2.10 5.39
N VAL A 112 -1.58 -3.21 6.08
CA VAL A 112 -2.64 -3.30 7.11
C VAL A 112 -2.33 -2.42 8.32
N VAL A 113 -1.10 -2.48 8.84
CA VAL A 113 -0.68 -1.65 9.98
C VAL A 113 -0.74 -0.16 9.62
N ASN A 114 -0.25 0.21 8.44
CA ASN A 114 -0.32 1.60 7.99
C ASN A 114 -1.76 2.06 7.76
N LEU A 115 -2.62 1.22 7.19
CA LEU A 115 -4.05 1.55 7.04
C LEU A 115 -4.68 1.89 8.40
N ALA A 116 -4.43 1.04 9.40
CA ALA A 116 -4.94 1.28 10.75
C ALA A 116 -4.35 2.57 11.37
N ALA A 117 -3.03 2.77 11.24
CA ALA A 117 -2.35 3.94 11.79
C ALA A 117 -2.86 5.25 11.16
N TRP A 118 -2.99 5.29 9.83
CA TRP A 118 -3.51 6.46 9.11
C TRP A 118 -4.98 6.72 9.40
N ALA A 119 -5.81 5.68 9.53
CA ALA A 119 -7.20 5.83 9.93
C ALA A 119 -7.35 6.42 11.34
N VAL A 120 -6.54 5.94 12.30
CA VAL A 120 -6.52 6.48 13.67
C VAL A 120 -6.03 7.92 13.69
N LEU A 121 -4.96 8.24 12.96
CA LEU A 121 -4.46 9.61 12.85
C LEU A 121 -5.51 10.54 12.23
N ALA A 122 -6.11 10.16 11.10
CA ALA A 122 -7.14 10.97 10.46
C ALA A 122 -8.34 11.23 11.39
N ALA A 123 -8.74 10.24 12.17
CA ALA A 123 -9.81 10.38 13.16
C ALA A 123 -9.42 11.33 14.31
N PHE A 124 -8.23 11.17 14.87
CA PHE A 124 -7.75 12.02 15.98
C PHE A 124 -7.37 13.43 15.54
N GLN A 125 -7.00 13.61 14.27
CA GLN A 125 -6.69 14.91 13.71
C GLN A 125 -7.93 15.70 13.35
N ALA A 126 -9.06 15.05 13.02
CA ALA A 126 -10.30 15.72 12.59
C ALA A 126 -10.74 16.91 13.49
N PRO A 127 -10.65 16.85 14.83
CA PRO A 127 -10.98 18.00 15.68
C PRO A 127 -10.09 19.23 15.51
N TYR A 128 -8.89 19.08 14.93
CA TYR A 128 -7.93 20.16 14.68
C TYR A 128 -7.97 20.66 13.24
N VAL A 129 -8.82 20.09 12.38
CA VAL A 129 -8.86 20.44 10.96
C VAL A 129 -9.72 21.69 10.74
N PRO A 130 -9.16 22.81 10.26
CA PRO A 130 -9.92 24.05 10.05
C PRO A 130 -11.11 23.88 9.10
N LEU A 131 -10.95 23.06 8.04
CA LEU A 131 -12.02 22.78 7.07
C LEU A 131 -13.27 22.15 7.70
N LEU A 132 -13.13 21.45 8.84
CA LEU A 132 -14.27 20.82 9.54
C LEU A 132 -14.99 21.78 10.50
N GLY A 133 -14.57 23.06 10.55
CA GLY A 133 -15.20 24.09 11.36
C GLY A 133 -15.12 23.81 12.86
N ARG A 134 -14.00 23.24 13.31
CA ARG A 134 -13.77 22.91 14.73
C ARG A 134 -12.84 23.94 15.37
N ASP A 135 -13.25 24.46 16.53
CA ASP A 135 -12.60 25.60 17.17
C ASP A 135 -11.42 25.22 18.10
N LEU A 136 -10.76 24.08 17.86
CA LEU A 136 -9.63 23.64 18.71
C LEU A 136 -8.29 24.29 18.38
N LEU A 137 -8.20 25.00 17.25
CA LEU A 137 -7.03 25.79 16.86
C LEU A 137 -7.45 27.26 16.75
N PRO A 138 -7.32 28.06 17.83
CA PRO A 138 -7.79 29.45 17.86
C PRO A 138 -7.20 30.32 16.74
N GLU A 139 -5.94 30.08 16.38
CA GLU A 139 -5.26 30.81 15.31
C GLU A 139 -5.90 30.52 13.94
N CYS A 140 -6.35 29.29 13.72
CA CYS A 140 -7.06 28.94 12.48
C CYS A 140 -8.50 29.43 12.47
N VAL A 141 -9.14 29.62 13.62
CA VAL A 141 -10.44 30.28 13.72
C VAL A 141 -10.29 31.77 13.41
N TYR A 142 -9.26 32.41 13.96
CA TYR A 142 -9.07 33.86 13.84
C TYR A 142 -8.49 34.30 12.50
N TYR A 143 -7.46 33.60 11.99
CA TYR A 143 -6.77 33.96 10.75
C TYR A 143 -7.23 33.12 9.55
N GLY A 144 -7.81 31.94 9.77
CA GLY A 144 -8.35 31.10 8.70
C GLY A 144 -7.31 30.78 7.61
N SER A 145 -7.70 31.03 6.35
CA SER A 145 -6.85 30.83 5.18
C SER A 145 -5.71 31.84 5.04
N GLU A 146 -5.70 32.91 5.84
CA GLU A 146 -4.61 33.90 5.84
C GLU A 146 -3.36 33.41 6.58
N LEU A 147 -3.48 32.32 7.35
CA LEU A 147 -2.36 31.63 7.97
C LEU A 147 -2.07 30.34 7.20
N SER A 148 -0.99 30.35 6.41
CA SER A 148 -0.57 29.21 5.58
C SER A 148 -0.48 27.88 6.33
N GLN A 149 -0.12 27.92 7.61
CA GLN A 149 -0.07 26.74 8.49
C GLN A 149 -1.43 26.02 8.63
N CYS A 150 -2.55 26.75 8.63
CA CYS A 150 -3.90 26.17 8.71
C CYS A 150 -4.28 25.40 7.44
N GLY A 151 -3.83 25.91 6.28
CA GLY A 151 -3.89 25.19 5.02
C GLY A 151 -3.09 23.89 5.07
N CYS A 152 -1.90 23.92 5.67
CA CYS A 152 -1.06 22.73 5.83
C CYS A 152 -1.70 21.68 6.76
N VAL A 153 -2.33 22.08 7.87
CA VAL A 153 -3.07 21.14 8.74
C VAL A 153 -4.23 20.47 7.99
N THR A 154 -4.96 21.24 7.19
CA THR A 154 -6.04 20.70 6.36
C THR A 154 -5.50 19.75 5.29
N ALA A 155 -4.44 20.15 4.60
CA ALA A 155 -3.81 19.34 3.56
C ALA A 155 -3.27 18.04 4.14
N SER A 156 -2.60 18.07 5.29
CA SER A 156 -2.05 16.86 5.92
C SER A 156 -3.16 15.87 6.28
N TRP A 157 -4.30 16.34 6.78
CA TRP A 157 -5.47 15.50 7.04
C TRP A 157 -6.06 14.88 5.76
N ILE A 158 -6.18 15.66 4.67
CA ILE A 158 -6.62 15.14 3.37
C ILE A 158 -5.66 14.06 2.87
N PHE A 159 -4.36 14.31 2.96
CA PHE A 159 -3.35 13.33 2.59
C PHE A 159 -3.47 12.07 3.45
N ALA A 160 -3.65 12.17 4.77
CA ALA A 160 -3.85 11.01 5.65
C ALA A 160 -5.05 10.14 5.21
N MET A 161 -6.16 10.74 4.77
CA MET A 161 -7.29 10.00 4.20
C MET A 161 -6.94 9.32 2.88
N LEU A 162 -6.29 10.04 1.95
CA LEU A 162 -5.84 9.47 0.68
C LEU A 162 -4.88 8.30 0.91
N TYR A 163 -3.99 8.40 1.90
CA TYR A 163 -3.11 7.33 2.34
C TYR A 163 -3.86 6.10 2.79
N GLY A 164 -4.89 6.27 3.61
CA GLY A 164 -5.77 5.17 4.00
C GLY A 164 -6.30 4.44 2.77
N VAL A 165 -6.81 5.18 1.78
CA VAL A 165 -7.32 4.59 0.53
C VAL A 165 -6.22 3.87 -0.26
N PHE A 166 -5.02 4.45 -0.36
CA PHE A 166 -3.89 3.82 -1.03
C PHE A 166 -3.44 2.52 -0.34
N HIS A 167 -3.27 2.53 0.99
CA HIS A 167 -2.91 1.34 1.75
C HIS A 167 -3.98 0.25 1.68
N LEU A 168 -5.27 0.62 1.71
CA LEU A 168 -6.37 -0.31 1.50
C LEU A 168 -6.29 -0.95 0.10
N THR A 169 -6.07 -0.14 -0.94
CA THR A 169 -5.94 -0.62 -2.32
C THR A 169 -4.79 -1.62 -2.44
N PHE A 170 -3.63 -1.32 -1.85
CA PHE A 170 -2.50 -2.25 -1.81
C PHE A 170 -2.82 -3.54 -1.07
N ALA A 171 -3.46 -3.47 0.10
CA ALA A 171 -3.85 -4.65 0.85
C ALA A 171 -4.78 -5.55 0.03
N LEU A 172 -5.76 -4.96 -0.67
CA LEU A 172 -6.67 -5.69 -1.56
C LEU A 172 -5.93 -6.33 -2.74
N LEU A 173 -4.98 -5.62 -3.37
CA LEU A 173 -4.16 -6.18 -4.46
C LEU A 173 -3.31 -7.36 -3.99
N VAL A 174 -2.75 -7.27 -2.77
CA VAL A 174 -1.97 -8.38 -2.17
C VAL A 174 -2.89 -9.58 -1.89
N LEU A 175 -4.07 -9.36 -1.30
CA LEU A 175 -5.05 -10.41 -1.05
C LEU A 175 -5.54 -11.07 -2.34
N GLU A 176 -5.79 -10.28 -3.39
CA GLU A 176 -6.16 -10.80 -4.71
C GLU A 176 -5.05 -11.66 -5.30
N THR A 177 -3.80 -11.21 -5.21
CA THR A 177 -2.62 -11.95 -5.69
C THR A 177 -2.46 -13.27 -4.93
N LEU A 178 -2.64 -13.26 -3.61
CA LEU A 178 -2.65 -14.47 -2.78
C LEU A 178 -3.78 -15.43 -3.20
N GLY A 179 -4.96 -14.89 -3.51
CA GLY A 179 -6.10 -15.65 -4.01
C GLY A 179 -5.85 -16.29 -5.38
N ARG A 180 -5.15 -15.59 -6.29
CA ARG A 180 -4.71 -16.13 -7.58
C ARG A 180 -3.70 -17.27 -7.39
N LEU A 181 -2.63 -17.04 -6.60
CA LEU A 181 -1.63 -18.07 -6.31
C LEU A 181 -2.23 -19.35 -5.70
N ARG A 182 -3.26 -19.21 -4.84
CA ARG A 182 -3.96 -20.36 -4.25
C ARG A 182 -4.77 -21.14 -5.29
N ARG A 183 -5.42 -20.44 -6.24
CA ARG A 183 -6.17 -21.09 -7.32
C ARG A 183 -5.23 -21.83 -8.27
N ASP A 184 -4.15 -21.18 -8.68
CA ASP A 184 -3.15 -21.76 -9.59
C ASP A 184 -2.54 -23.05 -8.99
N ALA A 185 -2.19 -23.03 -7.70
CA ALA A 185 -1.67 -24.20 -7.00
C ALA A 185 -2.67 -25.37 -6.96
N ARG A 186 -3.97 -25.10 -6.74
CA ARG A 186 -5.02 -26.13 -6.75
C ARG A 186 -5.21 -26.73 -8.14
N GLU A 187 -5.25 -25.88 -9.17
CA GLU A 187 -5.39 -26.38 -10.55
C GLU A 187 -4.18 -27.21 -10.98
N GLU A 188 -2.97 -26.87 -10.49
CA GLU A 188 -1.78 -27.66 -10.75
C GLU A 188 -1.81 -29.03 -10.05
N GLU A 189 -2.29 -29.07 -8.80
CA GLU A 189 -2.52 -30.30 -8.03
C GLU A 189 -3.56 -31.20 -8.71
N ASP A 190 -4.70 -30.64 -9.13
CA ASP A 190 -5.75 -31.37 -9.84
C ASP A 190 -5.24 -31.95 -11.17
N ARG A 191 -4.46 -31.17 -11.94
CA ARG A 191 -3.83 -31.65 -13.17
C ARG A 191 -2.81 -32.74 -12.89
N ALA A 192 -2.03 -32.64 -11.81
CA ALA A 192 -1.09 -33.68 -11.40
C ALA A 192 -1.81 -34.97 -11.00
N GLY A 193 -2.89 -34.88 -10.22
CA GLY A 193 -3.74 -36.00 -9.85
C GLY A 193 -4.35 -36.71 -11.06
N ASN A 194 -4.92 -35.96 -12.00
CA ASN A 194 -5.47 -36.50 -13.24
C ASN A 194 -4.41 -37.23 -14.09
N ARG A 195 -3.20 -36.68 -14.19
CA ARG A 195 -2.08 -37.33 -14.89
C ARG A 195 -1.64 -38.62 -14.19
N ALA A 196 -1.59 -38.65 -12.86
CA ALA A 196 -1.25 -39.84 -12.10
C ALA A 196 -2.32 -40.94 -12.27
N ALA A 197 -3.59 -40.58 -12.19
CA ALA A 197 -4.71 -41.50 -12.39
C ALA A 197 -4.71 -42.10 -13.80
N HIS A 198 -4.47 -41.29 -14.84
CA HIS A 198 -4.37 -41.78 -16.21
C HIS A 198 -3.21 -42.77 -16.39
N LYS A 199 -2.02 -42.46 -15.84
CA LYS A 199 -0.87 -43.36 -15.88
C LYS A 199 -1.15 -44.70 -15.18
N ALA A 200 -1.75 -44.66 -14.00
CA ALA A 200 -2.11 -45.87 -13.25
C ALA A 200 -3.13 -46.73 -14.01
N ALA A 201 -4.13 -46.11 -14.65
CA ALA A 201 -5.11 -46.83 -15.48
C ALA A 201 -4.45 -47.49 -16.71
N GLU A 202 -3.49 -46.80 -17.35
CA GLU A 202 -2.75 -47.33 -18.49
C GLU A 202 -1.83 -48.49 -18.10
N GLU A 203 -1.13 -48.40 -16.95
CA GLU A 203 -0.30 -49.48 -16.41
C GLU A 203 -1.14 -50.71 -16.06
N LYS A 204 -2.29 -50.52 -15.42
CA LYS A 204 -3.23 -51.60 -15.12
C LYS A 204 -3.70 -52.32 -16.39
N ARG A 205 -4.08 -51.57 -17.43
CA ARG A 205 -4.45 -52.15 -18.75
C ARG A 205 -3.30 -52.94 -19.38
N LYS A 206 -2.07 -52.44 -19.28
CA LYS A 206 -0.87 -53.15 -19.79
C LYS A 206 -0.63 -54.45 -19.02
N GLN A 207 -0.83 -54.46 -17.71
CA GLN A 207 -0.68 -55.65 -16.88
C GLN A 207 -1.76 -56.69 -17.18
N GLU A 208 -3.02 -56.28 -17.30
CA GLU A 208 -4.13 -57.16 -17.69
C GLU A 208 -3.91 -57.78 -19.08
N SER A 209 -3.45 -56.98 -20.05
CA SER A 209 -3.12 -57.48 -21.40
C SER A 209 -1.97 -58.50 -21.40
N ARG A 210 -0.95 -58.30 -20.55
CA ARG A 210 0.16 -59.26 -20.41
C ARG A 210 -0.31 -60.57 -19.78
N LEU A 211 -1.16 -60.51 -18.77
CA LEU A 211 -1.75 -61.69 -18.13
C LEU A 211 -2.63 -62.48 -19.12
N ALA A 212 -3.45 -61.81 -19.91
CA ALA A 212 -4.31 -62.46 -20.91
C ALA A 212 -3.53 -63.14 -22.05
N LYS A 213 -2.30 -62.70 -22.35
CA LYS A 213 -1.41 -63.35 -23.33
C LYS A 213 -0.62 -64.53 -22.77
N ALA A 214 -0.58 -64.68 -21.44
CA ALA A 214 0.16 -65.75 -20.76
C ALA A 214 -0.69 -67.00 -20.48
N VAL A 215 -2.00 -66.92 -20.76
CA VAL A 215 -2.99 -68.02 -20.70
C VAL A 215 -3.23 -68.53 -22.11
#